data_AF-A0A7U9KNA6-F1
#
_entry.id   AF-A0A7U9KNA6-F1
#
_cell.length_a   1.000
_cell.length_b   1.000
_cell.length_c   1.000
_cell.angle_alpha   90.00
_cell.angle_beta   90.00
_cell.angle_gamma   90.00
#
_symmetry.space_group_name_H-M   'P 1'
#
loop_
_entity.id
_entity.type
_entity.pdbx_description
1 polymer ?
#
loop_
_entity_poly.entity_id
_entity_poly.type
_entity_poly.pdbx_seq_one_letter_code
_entity_poly.pdbx_strand_id
1 'polypeptide(L)'
;MLGCVRMATVRQMAQVITAEGPDGRSYVRRAMQQLKTQGLAETNGKHGRDPIWNLTLAGLKALAEGNELPSRPRAGTGARGIRAGFGPHGIAVIETILAYGGRHHLTGWQVEVNHAIKAIGLNFSTDAVLTLPTATSEVRLFEVDNGTMPRARLAQEVWDYER
;
A
#
# COMPACT_ATOMS: atom_id res chain seq x y z
N MET A 1 9.20 -7.21 -5.76
CA MET A 1 8.39 -6.16 -6.41
C MET A 1 6.95 -6.40 -6.01
N LEU A 2 6.43 -5.59 -5.08
CA LEU A 2 5.05 -5.56 -4.61
C LEU A 2 4.09 -5.15 -5.74
N GLY A 3 4.09 -5.85 -6.88
CA GLY A 3 3.56 -5.35 -8.15
C GLY A 3 2.20 -4.67 -8.02
N CYS A 4 2.22 -3.34 -7.85
CA CYS A 4 1.11 -2.42 -7.57
C CYS A 4 -0.08 -3.03 -6.81
N VAL A 5 0.18 -3.83 -5.77
CA VAL A 5 -0.88 -4.63 -5.18
C VAL A 5 -1.74 -3.76 -4.24
N ARG A 6 -2.75 -3.09 -4.81
CA ARG A 6 -3.75 -2.34 -4.05
C ARG A 6 -4.61 -3.31 -3.24
N MET A 7 -4.18 -3.56 -2.01
CA MET A 7 -4.85 -4.45 -1.08
C MET A 7 -4.97 -3.81 0.30
N ALA A 8 -6.02 -4.16 1.03
CA ALA A 8 -6.19 -3.80 2.43
C ALA A 8 -7.26 -4.70 3.08
N THR A 9 -7.29 -4.74 4.41
CA THR A 9 -8.44 -5.27 5.15
C THR A 9 -9.51 -4.20 5.34
N VAL A 10 -10.74 -4.62 5.65
CA VAL A 10 -11.83 -3.70 6.06
C VAL A 10 -11.42 -2.87 7.28
N ARG A 11 -10.65 -3.46 8.20
CA ARG A 11 -10.15 -2.76 9.38
C ARG A 11 -9.23 -1.60 8.97
N GLN A 12 -8.22 -1.87 8.15
CA GLN A 12 -7.28 -0.87 7.62
C GLN A 12 -8.01 0.26 6.88
N MET A 13 -8.94 -0.07 5.99
CA MET A 13 -9.74 0.92 5.28
C MET A 13 -10.61 1.77 6.23
N ALA A 14 -11.20 1.16 7.26
CA ALA A 14 -12.02 1.88 8.23
C ALA A 14 -11.21 2.90 9.02
N GLN A 15 -9.95 2.60 9.36
CA GLN A 15 -9.06 3.56 10.04
C GLN A 15 -8.92 4.87 9.24
N VAL A 16 -8.86 4.77 7.92
CA VAL A 16 -8.72 5.92 7.02
C VAL A 16 -10.07 6.61 6.77
N ILE A 17 -11.08 5.86 6.36
CA ILE A 17 -12.29 6.44 5.76
C ILE A 17 -13.26 6.96 6.82
N THR A 18 -13.45 6.21 7.92
CA THR A 18 -14.58 6.42 8.83
C THR A 18 -14.21 6.56 10.32
N ALA A 19 -12.96 6.23 10.70
CA ALA A 19 -12.46 5.90 12.04
C ALA A 19 -12.81 4.47 12.48
N GLU A 20 -11.95 3.85 13.29
CA GLU A 20 -12.01 2.44 13.74
C GLU A 20 -13.19 2.08 14.69
N GLY A 21 -14.37 2.69 14.49
CA GLY A 21 -15.59 2.31 15.18
C GLY A 21 -16.28 1.06 14.58
N PRO A 22 -17.16 0.37 15.33
CA PRO A 22 -18.03 -0.68 14.81
C PRO A 22 -18.86 -0.22 13.58
N ASP A 23 -19.35 1.02 13.60
CA ASP A 23 -20.14 1.60 12.52
C ASP A 23 -19.29 1.84 11.25
N GLY A 24 -18.07 2.32 11.44
CA GLY A 24 -17.11 2.55 10.35
C GLY A 24 -16.74 1.26 9.61
N ARG A 25 -16.39 0.20 10.37
CA ARG A 25 -16.12 -1.12 9.78
C ARG A 25 -17.32 -1.71 9.06
N SER A 26 -18.52 -1.48 9.58
CA SER A 26 -19.77 -1.96 8.96
C SER A 26 -20.08 -1.22 7.66
N TYR A 27 -19.87 0.10 7.63
CA TYR A 27 -19.97 0.91 6.43
C TYR A 27 -19.02 0.41 5.34
N VAL A 28 -17.73 0.30 5.65
CA VAL A 28 -16.71 -0.15 4.70
C VAL A 28 -17.03 -1.55 4.17
N ARG A 29 -17.46 -2.48 5.04
CA ARG A 29 -17.84 -3.82 4.60
C ARG A 29 -18.97 -3.79 3.58
N ARG A 30 -20.02 -2.99 3.79
CA ARG A 30 -21.13 -2.85 2.84
C ARG A 30 -20.66 -2.27 1.50
N ALA A 31 -19.85 -1.21 1.54
CA ALA A 31 -19.29 -0.59 0.34
C ALA A 31 -18.44 -1.60 -0.45
N MET A 32 -17.57 -2.35 0.21
CA MET A 32 -16.73 -3.36 -0.44
C MET A 32 -17.54 -4.52 -1.04
N GLN A 33 -18.63 -4.95 -0.38
CA GLN A 33 -19.54 -5.94 -0.97
C GLN A 33 -20.24 -5.39 -2.22
N GLN A 34 -20.66 -4.13 -2.22
CA GLN A 34 -21.26 -3.51 -3.40
C GLN A 34 -20.26 -3.44 -4.56
N LEU A 35 -19.01 -3.04 -4.31
CA LEU A 35 -17.94 -3.05 -5.32
C LEU A 35 -17.67 -4.46 -5.85
N LYS A 36 -17.78 -5.49 -5.00
CA LYS A 36 -17.67 -6.88 -5.41
C LYS A 36 -18.82 -7.34 -6.29
N THR A 37 -20.06 -6.99 -5.96
CA THR A 37 -21.22 -7.27 -6.81
C THR A 37 -21.09 -6.63 -8.18
N GLN A 38 -20.45 -5.47 -8.27
CA GLN A 38 -20.13 -4.78 -9.53
C GLN A 38 -18.89 -5.33 -10.25
N GLY A 39 -18.21 -6.34 -9.68
CA GLY A 39 -16.99 -6.91 -10.26
C GLY A 39 -15.76 -6.00 -10.19
N LEU A 40 -15.79 -4.93 -9.40
CA LEU A 40 -14.71 -3.94 -9.27
C LEU A 40 -13.70 -4.31 -8.18
N ALA A 41 -14.14 -5.03 -7.16
CA ALA A 41 -13.31 -5.52 -6.08
C ALA A 41 -13.54 -7.01 -5.82
N GLU A 42 -12.58 -7.65 -5.19
CA GLU A 42 -12.65 -9.05 -4.81
C GLU A 42 -11.83 -9.29 -3.54
N THR A 43 -11.93 -10.50 -3.00
CA THR A 43 -11.16 -10.94 -1.85
C THR A 43 -10.24 -12.08 -2.25
N ASN A 44 -8.94 -11.94 -1.99
CA ASN A 44 -7.96 -12.99 -2.21
C ASN A 44 -7.18 -13.20 -0.91
N GLY A 45 -7.18 -14.41 -0.34
CA GLY A 45 -6.49 -14.67 0.91
C GLY A 45 -7.08 -13.96 2.14
N LYS A 46 -6.36 -14.03 3.25
CA LYS A 46 -6.77 -13.49 4.55
C LYS A 46 -5.56 -13.04 5.37
N HIS A 47 -5.76 -12.06 6.23
CA HIS A 47 -4.84 -11.65 7.28
C HIS A 47 -5.49 -11.94 8.64
N GLY A 48 -5.02 -12.99 9.32
CA GLY A 48 -5.72 -13.53 10.48
C GLY A 48 -7.14 -14.01 10.12
N ARG A 49 -8.16 -13.34 10.67
CA ARG A 49 -9.58 -13.60 10.38
C ARG A 49 -10.16 -12.67 9.30
N ASP A 50 -9.43 -11.62 8.94
CA ASP A 50 -9.94 -10.60 8.03
C ASP A 50 -9.62 -10.95 6.57
N PRO A 51 -10.61 -10.96 5.66
CA PRO A 51 -10.35 -11.09 4.23
C PRO A 51 -9.48 -9.93 3.74
N ILE A 52 -8.50 -10.25 2.89
CA ILE A 52 -7.75 -9.23 2.16
C ILE A 52 -8.55 -8.88 0.92
N TRP A 53 -8.89 -7.60 0.79
CA TRP A 53 -9.61 -7.05 -0.35
C TRP A 53 -8.64 -6.45 -1.34
N ASN A 54 -8.95 -6.56 -2.63
CA ASN A 54 -8.21 -5.92 -3.70
C ASN A 54 -9.10 -5.56 -4.88
N LEU A 55 -8.61 -4.65 -5.71
CA LEU A 55 -9.26 -4.32 -6.98
C LEU A 55 -9.06 -5.43 -8.01
N THR A 56 -10.08 -5.63 -8.85
CA THR A 56 -9.99 -6.43 -10.08
C THR A 56 -9.36 -5.61 -11.20
N LEU A 57 -9.12 -6.21 -12.37
CA LEU A 57 -8.72 -5.43 -13.56
C LEU A 57 -9.77 -4.37 -13.93
N ALA A 58 -11.05 -4.69 -13.79
CA ALA A 58 -12.14 -3.75 -14.06
C ALA A 58 -12.13 -2.59 -13.05
N GLY A 59 -11.92 -2.85 -11.76
CA GLY A 59 -11.79 -1.81 -10.74
C GLY A 59 -10.59 -0.90 -10.97
N LEU A 60 -9.44 -1.47 -11.36
CA LEU A 60 -8.24 -0.69 -11.70
C LEU A 60 -8.48 0.22 -12.93
N LYS A 61 -9.18 -0.31 -13.95
CA LYS A 61 -9.54 0.45 -15.14
C LYS A 61 -10.50 1.59 -14.80
N ALA A 62 -11.53 1.34 -14.00
CA ALA A 62 -12.49 2.35 -13.57
C ALA A 62 -11.81 3.53 -12.84
N LEU A 63 -10.84 3.27 -11.96
CA LEU A 63 -10.06 4.32 -11.29
C LEU A 63 -9.19 5.13 -12.27
N ALA A 64 -8.58 4.45 -13.24
CA ALA A 64 -7.75 5.12 -14.24
C ALA A 64 -8.60 6.03 -15.16
N GLU A 65 -9.79 5.59 -15.57
CA GLU A 65 -10.72 6.37 -16.38
C GLU A 65 -11.30 7.57 -15.62
N GLY A 66 -11.50 7.45 -14.31
CA GLY A 66 -11.95 8.54 -13.45
C GLY A 66 -10.91 9.63 -13.18
N ASN A 67 -9.67 9.51 -13.71
CA ASN A 67 -8.52 10.36 -13.35
C ASN A 67 -8.23 10.43 -11.84
N GLU A 68 -8.74 9.48 -11.06
CA GLU A 68 -8.53 9.45 -9.60
C GLU A 68 -7.10 9.00 -9.25
N LEU A 69 -6.43 8.27 -10.16
CA LEU A 69 -5.05 7.80 -9.98
C LEU A 69 -4.26 7.86 -11.30
N PRO A 70 -2.94 8.10 -11.24
CA PRO A 70 -2.08 8.00 -12.41
C PRO A 70 -2.12 6.57 -12.98
N SER A 71 -2.28 6.48 -14.30
CA SER A 71 -2.28 5.20 -15.02
C SER A 71 -0.95 4.46 -14.80
N ARG A 72 -1.05 3.19 -14.42
CA ARG A 72 0.11 2.30 -14.24
C ARG A 72 -0.05 1.07 -15.12
N PRO A 73 0.36 1.14 -16.40
CA PRO A 73 0.09 0.09 -17.39
C PRO A 73 0.75 -1.27 -17.08
N ARG A 74 1.71 -1.31 -16.14
CA ARG A 74 2.37 -2.55 -15.68
C ARG A 74 1.93 -3.01 -14.29
N ALA A 75 0.92 -2.38 -13.70
CA ALA A 75 0.43 -2.75 -12.38
C ALA A 75 -0.13 -4.18 -12.39
N GLY A 76 0.41 -5.04 -11.53
CA GLY A 76 -0.19 -6.34 -11.24
C GLY A 76 -1.53 -6.18 -10.51
N THR A 77 -2.38 -7.21 -10.56
CA THR A 77 -3.59 -7.24 -9.73
C THR A 77 -3.27 -7.65 -8.31
N GLY A 78 -4.12 -7.19 -7.39
CA GLY A 78 -4.29 -7.72 -6.04
C GLY A 78 -4.05 -9.22 -5.91
N ALA A 79 -4.90 -9.96 -6.63
CA ALA A 79 -4.90 -11.41 -6.66
C ALA A 79 -3.56 -12.02 -7.07
N ARG A 80 -2.87 -11.44 -8.06
CA ARG A 80 -1.57 -11.94 -8.52
C ARG A 80 -0.52 -11.77 -7.42
N GLY A 81 -0.48 -10.60 -6.78
CA GLY A 81 0.45 -10.35 -5.68
C GLY A 81 0.21 -11.29 -4.50
N ILE A 82 -1.05 -11.51 -4.14
CA ILE A 82 -1.42 -12.40 -3.03
C ILE A 82 -1.07 -13.86 -3.34
N ARG A 83 -1.36 -14.36 -4.55
CA ARG A 83 -0.95 -15.70 -4.99
C ARG A 83 0.57 -15.88 -5.00
N ALA A 84 1.33 -14.82 -5.26
CA ALA A 84 2.78 -14.82 -5.21
C ALA A 84 3.35 -14.69 -3.78
N GLY A 85 2.50 -14.68 -2.75
CA GLY A 85 2.93 -14.63 -1.34
C GLY A 85 3.15 -13.23 -0.78
N PHE A 86 2.87 -12.17 -1.55
CA PHE A 86 3.07 -10.78 -1.09
C PHE A 86 1.97 -10.23 -0.19
N GLY A 87 0.93 -11.02 0.11
CA GLY A 87 -0.19 -10.60 0.97
C GLY A 87 0.25 -10.04 2.33
N PRO A 88 1.01 -10.80 3.14
CA PRO A 88 1.48 -10.32 4.45
C PRO A 88 2.31 -9.03 4.36
N HIS A 89 3.20 -8.95 3.37
CA HIS A 89 4.07 -7.78 3.17
C HIS A 89 3.25 -6.54 2.79
N GLY A 90 2.34 -6.65 1.82
CA GLY A 90 1.45 -5.55 1.43
C GLY A 90 0.59 -5.05 2.59
N ILE A 91 0.09 -5.96 3.44
CA ILE A 91 -0.64 -5.60 4.65
C ILE A 91 0.25 -4.83 5.64
N ALA A 92 1.50 -5.28 5.86
CA ALA A 92 2.43 -4.63 6.78
C ALA A 92 2.85 -3.22 6.31
N VAL A 93 2.97 -2.99 5.01
CA VAL A 93 3.18 -1.65 4.43
C VAL A 93 1.99 -0.73 4.77
N ILE A 94 0.76 -1.20 4.60
CA ILE A 94 -0.43 -0.42 4.96
C ILE A 94 -0.48 -0.15 6.48
N GLU A 95 -0.19 -1.14 7.33
CA GLU A 95 -0.11 -0.91 8.79
C GLU A 95 0.92 0.16 9.14
N THR A 96 2.09 0.15 8.50
CA THR A 96 3.15 1.15 8.72
C THR A 96 2.68 2.54 8.32
N ILE A 97 2.00 2.66 7.19
CA ILE A 97 1.41 3.92 6.74
C ILE A 97 0.37 4.42 7.75
N LEU A 98 -0.51 3.55 8.23
CA LEU A 98 -1.55 3.93 9.19
C LEU A 98 -0.96 4.32 10.54
N ALA A 99 0.08 3.62 11.00
CA ALA A 99 0.78 3.95 12.24
C ALA A 99 1.45 5.33 12.18
N TYR A 100 1.99 5.71 11.03
CA TYR A 100 2.77 6.94 10.89
C TYR A 100 1.94 8.15 10.41
N GLY A 101 1.10 7.96 9.40
CA GLY A 101 0.23 9.02 8.87
C GLY A 101 -1.07 9.21 9.66
N GLY A 102 -1.55 8.16 10.33
CA GLY A 102 -2.87 8.17 10.96
C GLY A 102 -4.00 8.58 10.00
N ARG A 103 -5.20 8.77 10.53
CA ARG A 103 -6.32 9.31 9.72
C ARG A 103 -6.13 10.80 9.38
N HIS A 104 -5.55 11.56 10.30
CA HIS A 104 -5.57 13.02 10.25
C HIS A 104 -4.41 13.63 9.48
N HIS A 105 -3.31 12.89 9.27
CA HIS A 105 -2.15 13.40 8.52
C HIS A 105 -1.98 12.74 7.16
N LEU A 106 -2.75 11.67 6.87
CA LEU A 106 -2.73 11.01 5.58
C LEU A 106 -3.41 11.88 4.50
N THR A 107 -2.61 12.60 3.72
CA THR A 107 -3.08 13.38 2.56
C THR A 107 -2.98 12.60 1.25
N GLY A 108 -2.17 11.54 1.22
CA GLY A 108 -2.05 10.61 0.10
C GLY A 108 -0.77 9.78 0.19
N TRP A 109 -0.69 8.74 -0.64
CA TRP A 109 0.53 7.95 -0.81
C TRP A 109 0.68 7.48 -2.25
N GLN A 110 1.91 7.10 -2.60
CA GLN A 110 2.23 6.42 -3.84
C GLN A 110 2.96 5.12 -3.54
N VAL A 111 2.55 4.00 -4.14
CA VAL A 111 3.24 2.71 -3.99
C VAL A 111 4.33 2.55 -5.04
N GLU A 112 5.32 1.69 -4.79
CA GLU A 112 6.40 1.32 -5.73
C GLU A 112 7.02 2.51 -6.47
N VAL A 113 7.49 3.51 -5.71
CA VAL A 113 8.09 4.72 -6.28
C VAL A 113 9.58 4.46 -6.54
N ASN A 114 9.99 4.62 -7.79
CA ASN A 114 11.39 4.56 -8.19
C ASN A 114 12.09 5.88 -7.85
N HIS A 115 13.19 5.76 -7.11
CA HIS A 115 14.13 6.82 -6.79
C HIS A 115 15.43 6.56 -7.54
N ALA A 116 15.59 7.20 -8.69
CA ALA A 116 16.81 7.12 -9.50
C ALA A 116 17.73 8.32 -9.19
N ILE A 117 18.81 8.06 -8.46
CA ILE A 117 19.85 9.05 -8.16
C ILE A 117 20.91 8.97 -9.27
N LYS A 118 20.63 9.66 -10.38
CA LYS A 118 21.45 9.62 -11.61
C LYS A 118 22.93 9.95 -11.36
N ALA A 119 23.23 10.84 -10.41
CA ALA A 119 24.58 11.29 -10.11
C ALA A 119 25.51 10.16 -9.64
N ILE A 120 24.97 9.16 -8.94
CA ILE A 120 25.73 8.03 -8.40
C ILE A 120 25.33 6.69 -9.05
N GLY A 121 24.49 6.74 -10.08
CA GLY A 121 23.98 5.53 -10.76
C GLY A 121 23.10 4.64 -9.89
N LEU A 122 22.62 5.13 -8.74
CA LEU A 122 21.79 4.37 -7.82
C LEU A 122 20.33 4.43 -8.25
N ASN A 123 19.65 3.29 -8.18
CA ASN A 123 18.22 3.18 -8.41
C ASN A 123 17.65 2.21 -7.37
N PHE A 124 16.70 2.69 -6.58
CA PHE A 124 15.95 1.85 -5.67
C PHE A 124 14.46 2.19 -5.78
N SER A 125 13.60 1.21 -5.47
CA SER A 125 12.15 1.41 -5.49
C SER A 125 11.58 1.17 -4.11
N THR A 126 11.04 2.23 -3.50
CA THR A 126 10.34 2.12 -2.21
C THR A 126 8.98 1.51 -2.41
N ASP A 127 8.57 0.63 -1.50
CA ASP A 127 7.24 0.01 -1.51
C ASP A 127 6.10 1.04 -1.42
N ALA A 128 6.30 2.11 -0.63
CA ALA A 128 5.41 3.27 -0.61
C ALA A 128 6.14 4.57 -0.22
N VAL A 129 5.64 5.70 -0.71
CA VAL A 129 6.03 7.06 -0.32
C VAL A 129 4.79 7.76 0.22
N LEU A 130 4.91 8.26 1.44
CA LEU A 130 3.86 8.97 2.15
C LEU A 130 4.16 10.46 2.15
N THR A 131 3.18 11.28 1.77
CA THR A 131 3.30 12.74 1.92
C THR A 131 2.60 13.15 3.21
N LEU A 132 3.32 13.78 4.12
CA LEU A 132 2.77 14.24 5.40
C LEU A 132 3.04 15.74 5.59
N PRO A 133 2.10 16.49 6.19
CA PRO A 133 2.33 17.86 6.61
C PRO A 133 3.24 17.86 7.85
N THR A 134 4.56 18.00 7.64
CA THR A 134 5.56 18.09 8.70
C THR A 134 6.02 19.54 8.87
N ALA A 135 6.36 19.93 10.11
CA ALA A 135 6.94 21.25 10.38
C ALA A 135 8.39 21.39 9.85
N THR A 136 9.06 20.26 9.63
CA THR A 136 10.43 20.16 9.11
C THR A 136 10.41 19.48 7.73
N SER A 137 11.30 19.86 6.81
CA SER A 137 11.45 19.20 5.50
C SER A 137 12.16 17.83 5.57
N GLU A 138 12.08 17.14 6.71
CA GLU A 138 12.77 15.88 6.94
C GLU A 138 12.14 14.74 6.13
N VAL A 139 12.93 14.07 5.31
CA VAL A 139 12.56 12.78 4.72
C VAL A 139 12.87 11.70 5.74
N ARG A 140 11.88 10.85 6.02
CA ARG A 140 12.05 9.67 6.89
C ARG A 140 11.81 8.41 6.10
N LEU A 141 12.74 7.47 6.21
CA LEU A 141 12.64 6.15 5.61
C LEU A 141 12.20 5.13 6.65
N PHE A 142 11.27 4.27 6.25
CA PHE A 142 10.81 3.13 7.02
C PHE A 142 10.97 1.90 6.14
N GLU A 143 11.79 0.95 6.58
CA GLU A 143 11.92 -0.35 5.92
C GLU A 143 11.11 -1.38 6.71
N VAL A 144 10.22 -2.07 6.01
CA VAL A 144 9.39 -3.13 6.60
C VAL A 144 10.00 -4.47 6.19
N ASP A 145 10.91 -5.00 7.00
CA ASP A 145 11.42 -6.36 6.81
C ASP A 145 10.64 -7.35 7.69
N ASN A 146 10.13 -8.41 7.08
CA ASN A 146 9.47 -9.50 7.81
C ASN A 146 10.48 -10.51 8.40
N GLY A 147 11.66 -10.01 8.79
CA GLY A 147 12.81 -10.81 9.26
C GLY A 147 13.45 -11.66 8.16
N THR A 148 13.26 -11.29 6.89
CA THR A 148 13.76 -12.03 5.73
C THR A 148 15.06 -11.48 5.18
N MET A 149 15.35 -10.20 5.45
CA MET A 149 16.55 -9.53 5.01
C MET A 149 17.68 -9.72 6.03
N PRO A 150 18.88 -10.14 5.62
CA PRO A 150 20.04 -10.12 6.50
C PRO A 150 20.32 -8.69 6.99
N ARG A 151 20.58 -8.51 8.28
CA ARG A 151 20.88 -7.20 8.88
C ARG A 151 22.00 -6.43 8.16
N ALA A 152 23.01 -7.15 7.66
CA ALA A 152 24.10 -6.55 6.90
C ALA A 152 23.62 -5.94 5.57
N ARG A 153 22.65 -6.58 4.90
CA ARG A 153 22.05 -6.04 3.68
C ARG A 153 21.19 -4.82 3.97
N LEU A 154 20.38 -4.87 5.03
CA LEU A 154 19.60 -3.72 5.48
C LEU A 154 20.50 -2.51 5.77
N ALA A 155 21.59 -2.73 6.52
CA ALA A 155 22.56 -1.69 6.82
C ALA A 155 23.20 -1.10 5.55
N GLN A 156 23.50 -1.94 4.55
CA GLN A 156 24.02 -1.47 3.26
C GLN A 156 22.99 -0.61 2.50
N GLU A 157 21.73 -1.05 2.44
CA GLU A 157 20.67 -0.30 1.75
C GLU A 157 20.42 1.07 2.40
N VAL A 158 20.46 1.16 3.73
CA VAL A 158 20.38 2.45 4.45
C VAL A 158 21.61 3.32 4.18
N TRP A 159 22.82 2.75 4.25
CA TRP A 159 24.06 3.47 4.00
C TRP A 159 24.13 4.05 2.59
N ASP A 160 23.68 3.29 1.60
CA ASP A 160 23.66 3.71 0.20
C ASP A 160 22.65 4.85 -0.05
N TYR A 161 21.61 4.97 0.80
CA TYR A 161 20.68 6.09 0.74
C TYR A 161 21.22 7.38 1.37
N GLU A 162 22.02 7.28 2.44
CA GLU A 162 22.55 8.44 3.15
C GLU A 162 23.74 9.12 2.42
N ARG A 163 24.27 8.53 1.34
CA ARG A 163 25.36 9.09 0.50
C ARG A 163 24.86 9.93 -0.66
#